data_AF-W2ZVR6-F1
#
_entry.id   AF-W2ZVR6-F1
#
_cell.length_a   1.000
_cell.length_b   1.000
_cell.length_c   1.000
_cell.angle_alpha   90.00
_cell.angle_beta   90.00
_cell.angle_gamma   90.00
#
_symmetry.space_group_name_H-M   'P 1'
#
loop_
_entity.id
_entity.type
_entity.pdbx_description
1 polymer ?
#
loop_
_entity_poly.entity_id
_entity_poly.type
_entity_poly.pdbx_seq_one_letter_code
_entity_poly.pdbx_strand_id
1 'polypeptide(L)'
;MPKQAPAVPVAPAVLATSATKWDARLSHNPVHDNAFYGKCMIGGILSCGITHTGITPLDVVKCNMQVNPTKYKSLLSGMKTIASEEGIGALYKGWAPTAFGYSMQGMCKFGFYDVFKDMYSTMAGEENAYKYRGAIYLAGSASAEFFADILLCPMEMIKVKVQTSPAGTFPVKLSPALAAMKANPETRFPFGSLVPLWSRQIPYTMAKFFFFEKVVEAFYTYVFTEPKSSYPKSTQLGITFASGYLA
;
A
#
# COMPACT_ATOMS: atom_id res chain seq x y z
N MET A 1 -27.86 33.68 -19.54
CA MET A 1 -26.59 33.82 -20.28
C MET A 1 -25.47 34.09 -19.27
N PRO A 2 -24.71 33.06 -18.87
CA PRO A 2 -23.65 33.20 -17.86
C PRO A 2 -22.38 33.83 -18.46
N LYS A 3 -21.78 34.77 -17.72
CA LYS A 3 -20.58 35.53 -18.08
C LYS A 3 -19.33 34.64 -18.00
N GLN A 4 -18.53 34.60 -19.08
CA GLN A 4 -17.18 34.03 -19.11
C GLN A 4 -16.24 34.82 -18.19
N ALA A 5 -15.50 34.10 -17.33
CA ALA A 5 -14.39 34.66 -16.55
C ALA A 5 -13.15 34.89 -17.44
N PRO A 6 -12.30 35.90 -17.15
CA PRO A 6 -11.17 36.25 -18.02
C PRO A 6 -10.02 35.25 -17.89
N ALA A 7 -9.44 34.85 -19.03
CA ALA A 7 -8.27 34.00 -19.12
C ALA A 7 -7.02 34.74 -18.62
N VAL A 8 -6.24 34.10 -17.74
CA VAL A 8 -4.93 34.58 -17.27
C VAL A 8 -3.86 34.28 -18.34
N PRO A 9 -2.91 35.18 -18.65
CA PRO A 9 -1.99 34.99 -19.77
C PRO A 9 -0.88 34.00 -19.43
N VAL A 10 -0.74 32.96 -20.27
CA VAL A 10 0.42 32.06 -20.27
C VAL A 10 1.51 32.69 -21.15
N ALA A 11 2.74 32.77 -20.65
CA ALA A 11 3.91 33.37 -21.31
C ALA A 11 4.26 32.69 -22.65
N PRO A 12 4.92 33.40 -23.59
CA PRO A 12 4.90 33.06 -25.02
C PRO A 12 5.85 31.90 -25.39
N ALA A 13 5.39 31.14 -26.37
CA ALA A 13 6.05 30.00 -26.98
C ALA A 13 7.41 30.33 -27.60
N VAL A 14 8.39 29.46 -27.36
CA VAL A 14 9.64 29.41 -28.11
C VAL A 14 9.84 27.98 -28.63
N LEU A 15 9.79 27.88 -29.95
CA LEU A 15 10.31 26.82 -30.83
C LEU A 15 9.53 25.49 -30.92
N ALA A 16 8.78 25.38 -32.01
CA ALA A 16 8.21 24.13 -32.53
C ALA A 16 9.30 23.18 -33.04
N THR A 17 9.39 21.97 -32.47
CA THR A 17 9.99 20.78 -33.12
C THR A 17 9.34 19.49 -32.57
N SER A 18 8.68 18.74 -33.46
CA SER A 18 7.94 17.47 -33.24
C SER A 18 6.72 17.56 -32.32
N ALA A 19 5.63 16.85 -32.66
CA ALA A 19 4.46 16.75 -31.79
C ALA A 19 4.89 16.13 -30.45
N THR A 20 5.01 16.95 -29.41
CA THR A 20 5.46 16.52 -28.09
C THR A 20 4.48 15.48 -27.59
N LYS A 21 4.91 14.21 -27.51
CA LYS A 21 4.11 13.12 -26.97
C LYS A 21 3.68 13.51 -25.54
N TRP A 22 2.38 13.53 -25.28
CA TRP A 22 1.82 13.90 -23.97
C TRP A 22 2.45 13.05 -22.87
N ASP A 23 2.93 13.69 -21.80
CA ASP A 23 3.58 13.05 -20.65
C ASP A 23 2.73 13.33 -19.40
N ALA A 24 2.16 12.26 -18.84
CA ALA A 24 1.28 12.36 -17.69
C ALA A 24 1.99 12.93 -16.45
N ARG A 25 3.31 12.76 -16.34
CA ARG A 25 4.09 13.28 -15.20
C ARG A 25 4.05 14.80 -15.09
N LEU A 26 3.91 15.48 -16.24
CA LEU A 26 3.83 16.93 -16.34
C LEU A 26 2.39 17.45 -16.19
N SER A 27 1.39 16.55 -16.19
CA SER A 27 -0.03 16.92 -16.11
C SER A 27 -0.52 17.20 -14.68
N HIS A 28 0.32 16.91 -13.67
CA HIS A 28 0.00 17.08 -12.26
C HIS A 28 0.85 18.18 -11.61
N ASN A 29 0.29 18.84 -10.59
CA ASN A 29 1.04 19.76 -9.72
C ASN A 29 0.99 19.22 -8.27
N PRO A 30 2.13 18.83 -7.66
CA PRO A 30 3.50 18.91 -8.19
C PRO A 30 3.77 17.93 -9.33
N VAL A 31 4.76 18.26 -10.17
CA VAL A 31 5.26 17.38 -11.23
C VAL A 31 5.80 16.09 -10.62
N HIS A 32 5.49 14.96 -11.25
CA HIS A 32 5.99 13.65 -10.82
C HIS A 32 7.41 13.43 -11.34
N ASP A 33 8.39 13.89 -10.56
CA ASP A 33 9.82 13.65 -10.78
C ASP A 33 10.35 12.52 -9.88
N ASN A 34 11.64 12.20 -10.03
CA ASN A 34 12.28 11.18 -9.20
C ASN A 34 12.22 11.52 -7.70
N ALA A 35 12.21 12.81 -7.35
CA ALA A 35 12.09 13.24 -5.97
C ALA A 35 10.67 13.00 -5.42
N PHE A 36 9.63 13.19 -6.23
CA PHE A 36 8.25 12.85 -5.91
C PHE A 36 8.10 11.35 -5.65
N TYR A 37 8.54 10.49 -6.58
CA TYR A 37 8.46 9.04 -6.38
C TYR A 37 9.27 8.59 -5.16
N GLY A 38 10.45 9.18 -4.92
CA GLY A 38 11.24 8.94 -3.72
C GLY A 38 10.49 9.30 -2.43
N LYS A 39 9.75 10.42 -2.41
CA LYS A 39 8.88 10.78 -1.28
C LYS A 39 7.74 9.77 -1.09
N CYS A 40 7.12 9.30 -2.17
CA CYS A 40 6.09 8.25 -2.10
C CYS A 40 6.66 6.94 -1.54
N MET A 41 7.87 6.55 -1.95
CA MET A 41 8.56 5.36 -1.43
C MET A 41 8.87 5.48 0.07
N ILE A 42 9.46 6.58 0.51
CA ILE A 42 9.78 6.82 1.93
C ILE A 42 8.50 6.91 2.76
N GLY A 43 7.48 7.61 2.25
CA GLY A 43 6.16 7.67 2.87
C GLY A 43 5.54 6.28 3.00
N GLY A 44 5.69 5.43 1.99
CA GLY A 44 5.25 4.04 2.01
C GLY A 44 5.97 3.18 3.06
N ILE A 45 7.30 3.31 3.17
CA ILE A 45 8.10 2.63 4.21
C ILE A 45 7.59 3.01 5.60
N LEU A 46 7.50 4.31 5.88
CA LEU A 46 7.12 4.81 7.19
C LEU A 46 5.67 4.45 7.51
N SER A 47 4.75 4.66 6.56
CA SER A 47 3.33 4.37 6.75
C SER A 47 3.10 2.88 7.00
N CYS A 48 3.52 1.99 6.08
CA CYS A 48 3.26 0.57 6.21
C CYS A 48 4.06 -0.06 7.36
N GLY A 49 5.36 0.27 7.47
CA GLY A 49 6.23 -0.27 8.50
C GLY A 49 5.74 0.06 9.91
N ILE A 50 5.44 1.33 10.20
CA ILE A 50 5.00 1.76 11.54
C ILE A 50 3.62 1.20 11.86
N THR A 51 2.67 1.31 10.93
CA THR A 51 1.29 0.86 11.16
C THR A 51 1.23 -0.65 11.42
N HIS A 52 1.86 -1.47 10.57
CA HIS A 52 1.83 -2.93 10.71
C HIS A 52 2.61 -3.39 11.94
N THR A 53 3.73 -2.74 12.26
CA THR A 53 4.46 -3.04 13.51
C THR A 53 3.58 -2.73 14.72
N GLY A 54 2.92 -1.57 14.74
CA GLY A 54 2.03 -1.16 15.84
C GLY A 54 0.84 -2.08 16.05
N ILE A 55 0.27 -2.64 14.98
CA ILE A 55 -0.86 -3.58 15.07
C ILE A 55 -0.44 -5.06 15.23
N THR A 56 0.86 -5.35 15.37
CA THR A 56 1.37 -6.73 15.55
C THR A 56 0.62 -7.52 16.64
N PRO A 57 0.27 -6.94 17.81
CA PRO A 57 -0.55 -7.64 18.81
C PRO A 57 -1.87 -8.17 18.30
N LEU A 58 -2.57 -7.39 17.48
CA LEU A 58 -3.84 -7.80 16.88
C LEU A 58 -3.62 -8.86 15.81
N ASP A 59 -2.56 -8.74 15.01
CA ASP A 59 -2.20 -9.72 13.98
C ASP A 59 -1.83 -11.08 14.59
N VAL A 60 -1.06 -11.10 15.67
CA VAL A 60 -0.72 -12.32 16.40
C VAL A 60 -1.99 -13.04 16.84
N VAL A 61 -2.92 -12.32 17.45
CA VAL A 61 -4.17 -12.91 17.94
C VAL A 61 -5.02 -13.40 16.77
N LYS A 62 -5.17 -12.60 15.71
CA LYS A 62 -5.88 -12.97 14.49
C LYS A 62 -5.33 -14.25 13.87
N CYS A 63 -4.01 -14.37 13.73
CA CYS A 63 -3.39 -15.57 13.17
C CYS A 63 -3.66 -16.80 14.04
N ASN A 64 -3.59 -16.65 15.37
CA ASN A 64 -3.92 -17.73 16.30
C ASN A 64 -5.41 -18.11 16.25
N MET A 65 -6.32 -17.16 16.08
CA MET A 65 -7.75 -17.41 15.85
C MET A 65 -8.01 -18.18 14.55
N GLN A 66 -7.27 -17.88 13.49
CA GLN A 66 -7.40 -18.57 12.20
C GLN A 66 -6.89 -20.02 12.25
N VAL A 67 -5.86 -20.29 13.08
CA VAL A 67 -5.26 -21.63 13.21
C VAL A 67 -5.98 -22.47 14.26
N ASN A 68 -6.43 -21.88 15.36
CA ASN A 68 -7.12 -22.57 16.45
C ASN A 68 -8.34 -21.77 16.94
N PRO A 69 -9.45 -21.78 16.17
CA PRO A 69 -10.65 -21.01 16.48
C PRO A 69 -11.39 -21.50 17.73
N THR A 70 -11.19 -22.76 18.14
CA THR A 70 -11.81 -23.31 19.35
C THR A 70 -11.16 -22.75 20.62
N LYS A 71 -9.84 -22.55 20.60
CA LYS A 71 -9.07 -21.94 21.70
C LYS A 71 -9.21 -20.42 21.72
N TYR A 72 -9.09 -19.76 20.56
CA TYR A 72 -9.11 -18.30 20.46
C TYR A 72 -10.42 -17.82 19.84
N LYS A 73 -11.42 -17.53 20.69
CA LYS A 73 -12.80 -17.19 20.25
C LYS A 73 -13.02 -15.72 19.89
N SER A 74 -12.23 -14.81 20.47
CA SER A 74 -12.36 -13.37 20.24
C SER A 74 -11.01 -12.67 20.43
N LEU A 75 -10.87 -11.45 19.93
CA LEU A 75 -9.63 -10.67 20.04
C LEU A 75 -9.22 -10.43 21.50
N LEU A 76 -10.14 -9.94 22.33
CA LEU A 76 -9.85 -9.65 23.75
C LEU A 76 -9.53 -10.93 24.53
N SER A 77 -10.31 -11.99 24.31
CA SER A 77 -10.05 -13.29 24.94
C SER A 77 -8.70 -13.84 24.49
N GLY A 78 -8.39 -13.75 23.18
CA GLY A 78 -7.16 -14.28 22.64
C GLY A 78 -5.92 -13.52 23.11
N MET A 79 -6.00 -12.18 23.21
CA MET A 79 -4.92 -11.39 23.83
C MET A 79 -4.67 -11.82 25.27
N LYS A 80 -5.74 -12.01 26.06
CA LYS A 80 -5.62 -12.47 27.45
C LYS A 80 -4.99 -13.87 27.53
N THR A 81 -5.46 -14.81 26.70
CA THR A 81 -4.94 -16.19 26.65
C THR A 81 -3.45 -16.22 26.29
N ILE A 82 -3.04 -15.48 25.25
CA ILE A 82 -1.63 -15.42 24.84
C ILE A 82 -0.79 -14.78 25.95
N ALA A 83 -1.24 -13.67 26.53
CA ALA A 83 -0.52 -13.01 27.61
C ALA A 83 -0.37 -13.89 28.87
N SER A 84 -1.37 -14.71 29.19
CA SER A 84 -1.32 -15.61 30.35
C SER A 84 -0.49 -16.87 30.11
N GLU A 85 -0.48 -17.41 28.89
CA GLU A 85 0.19 -18.69 28.59
C GLU A 85 1.63 -18.51 28.08
N GLU A 86 1.86 -17.49 27.24
CA GLU A 86 3.14 -17.25 26.56
C GLU A 86 3.85 -15.98 27.06
N GLY A 87 3.17 -15.18 27.89
CA GLY A 87 3.64 -13.89 28.40
C GLY A 87 3.30 -12.71 27.48
N ILE A 88 3.33 -11.49 28.03
CA ILE A 88 2.93 -10.27 27.32
C ILE A 88 3.79 -9.98 26.08
N GLY A 89 5.07 -10.39 26.11
CA GLY A 89 5.98 -10.24 24.97
C GLY A 89 5.60 -11.09 23.76
N ALA A 90 4.86 -12.18 23.95
CA ALA A 90 4.40 -13.03 22.86
C ALA A 90 3.37 -12.33 21.95
N LEU A 91 2.69 -11.29 22.45
CA LEU A 91 1.82 -10.44 21.61
C LEU A 91 2.61 -9.71 20.50
N TYR A 92 3.92 -9.52 20.67
CA TYR A 92 4.77 -8.90 19.64
C TYR A 92 5.64 -9.92 18.89
N LYS A 93 5.33 -11.22 18.97
CA LYS A 93 6.10 -12.21 18.21
C LYS A 93 5.98 -11.97 16.71
N GLY A 94 7.11 -12.00 16.01
CA GLY A 94 7.17 -11.67 14.59
C GLY A 94 7.16 -10.18 14.26
N TRP A 95 7.28 -9.26 15.23
CA TRP A 95 7.33 -7.82 14.93
C TRP A 95 8.43 -7.43 13.93
N ALA A 96 9.61 -8.07 14.01
CA ALA A 96 10.74 -7.76 13.14
C ALA A 96 10.47 -8.11 11.66
N PRO A 97 10.08 -9.35 11.31
CA PRO A 97 9.68 -9.65 9.93
C PRO A 97 8.48 -8.81 9.48
N THR A 98 7.51 -8.49 10.35
CA THR A 98 6.44 -7.54 10.04
C THR A 98 7.01 -6.17 9.64
N ALA A 99 7.85 -5.58 10.48
CA ALA A 99 8.43 -4.26 10.25
C ALA A 99 9.19 -4.20 8.92
N PHE A 100 10.11 -5.14 8.68
CA PHE A 100 10.90 -5.16 7.45
C PHE A 100 10.07 -5.49 6.21
N GLY A 101 9.22 -6.52 6.28
CA GLY A 101 8.40 -6.96 5.17
C GLY A 101 7.45 -5.87 4.68
N TYR A 102 6.66 -5.30 5.60
CA TYR A 102 5.69 -4.26 5.24
C TYR A 102 6.33 -2.92 4.91
N SER A 103 7.53 -2.63 5.43
CA SER A 103 8.30 -1.45 4.98
C SER A 103 8.68 -1.57 3.49
N MET A 104 9.23 -2.72 3.09
CA MET A 104 9.61 -2.96 1.70
C MET A 104 8.39 -3.06 0.78
N GLN A 105 7.32 -3.69 1.26
CA GLN A 105 6.05 -3.71 0.54
C GLN A 105 5.52 -2.28 0.32
N GLY A 106 5.45 -1.47 1.39
CA GLY A 106 4.95 -0.10 1.33
C GLY A 106 5.77 0.77 0.39
N MET A 107 7.10 0.63 0.40
CA MET A 107 8.00 1.29 -0.53
C MET A 107 7.58 1.07 -1.99
N CYS A 108 7.45 -0.20 -2.40
CA CYS A 108 7.08 -0.55 -3.77
C CYS A 108 5.62 -0.21 -4.08
N LYS A 109 4.70 -0.50 -3.16
CA LYS A 109 3.26 -0.26 -3.34
C LYS A 109 2.99 1.21 -3.65
N PHE A 110 3.47 2.13 -2.81
CA PHE A 110 3.19 3.56 -2.99
C PHE A 110 4.13 4.22 -3.99
N GLY A 111 5.40 3.81 -4.05
CA GLY A 111 6.34 4.33 -5.03
C GLY A 111 5.99 3.95 -6.46
N PHE A 112 5.74 2.66 -6.70
CA PHE A 112 5.47 2.17 -8.05
C PHE A 112 4.04 2.43 -8.51
N TYR A 113 3.08 2.64 -7.60
CA TYR A 113 1.72 2.99 -8.00
C TYR A 113 1.69 4.25 -8.86
N ASP A 114 2.32 5.33 -8.42
CA ASP A 114 2.35 6.57 -9.19
C ASP A 114 3.21 6.43 -10.47
N VAL A 115 4.33 5.70 -10.42
CA VAL A 115 5.15 5.40 -11.61
C VAL A 115 4.34 4.67 -12.68
N PHE A 116 3.65 3.58 -12.32
CA PHE A 116 2.85 2.81 -13.27
C PHE A 116 1.63 3.59 -13.75
N LYS A 117 0.99 4.37 -12.87
CA LYS A 117 -0.13 5.25 -13.22
C LYS A 117 0.28 6.27 -14.29
N ASP A 118 1.41 6.94 -14.11
CA ASP A 118 1.92 7.91 -15.09
C ASP A 118 2.36 7.24 -16.39
N MET A 119 3.03 6.08 -16.29
CA MET A 119 3.45 5.31 -17.46
C MET A 119 2.25 4.85 -18.29
N TYR A 120 1.23 4.27 -17.67
CA TYR A 120 0.02 3.82 -18.37
C TYR A 120 -0.83 4.97 -18.89
N SER A 121 -0.90 6.08 -18.16
CA SER A 121 -1.54 7.31 -18.66
C SER A 121 -0.82 7.80 -19.91
N THR A 122 0.50 8.00 -19.85
CA THR A 122 1.34 8.43 -20.99
C THR A 122 1.20 7.50 -22.20
N MET A 123 1.09 6.19 -21.97
CA MET A 123 0.84 5.21 -23.03
C MET A 123 -0.55 5.32 -23.64
N ALA A 124 -1.57 5.61 -22.84
CA ALA A 124 -2.95 5.79 -23.31
C ALA A 124 -3.12 7.09 -24.13
N GLY A 125 -2.36 8.14 -23.79
CA GLY A 125 -2.53 9.49 -24.31
C GLY A 125 -3.59 10.28 -23.53
N GLU A 126 -3.59 11.61 -23.67
CA GLU A 126 -4.35 12.53 -22.81
C GLU A 126 -5.84 12.17 -22.73
N GLU A 127 -6.53 12.10 -23.87
CA GLU A 127 -7.97 11.82 -23.93
C GLU A 127 -8.32 10.46 -23.31
N ASN A 128 -7.55 9.42 -23.64
CA ASN A 128 -7.80 8.07 -23.15
C ASN A 128 -7.42 7.92 -21.67
N ALA A 129 -6.45 8.67 -21.17
CA ALA A 129 -6.09 8.67 -19.77
C ALA A 129 -7.25 9.17 -18.90
N TYR A 130 -7.98 10.21 -19.35
CA TYR A 130 -9.20 10.65 -18.68
C TYR A 130 -10.34 9.65 -18.83
N LYS A 131 -10.56 9.12 -20.05
CA LYS A 131 -11.66 8.18 -20.34
C LYS A 131 -11.52 6.86 -19.59
N TYR A 132 -10.31 6.31 -19.53
CA TYR A 132 -10.02 5.00 -18.94
C TYR A 132 -9.27 5.09 -17.59
N ARG A 133 -9.34 6.23 -16.89
CA ARG A 133 -8.68 6.47 -15.60
C ARG A 133 -8.87 5.33 -14.59
N GLY A 134 -10.07 4.77 -14.52
CA GLY A 134 -10.37 3.65 -13.61
C GLY A 134 -9.55 2.40 -13.93
N ALA A 135 -9.46 2.04 -15.22
CA ALA A 135 -8.64 0.91 -15.66
C ALA A 135 -7.14 1.17 -15.44
N ILE A 136 -6.70 2.43 -15.58
CA ILE A 136 -5.32 2.84 -15.30
C ILE A 136 -5.00 2.70 -13.80
N TYR A 137 -5.88 3.12 -12.91
CA TYR A 137 -5.70 2.96 -11.45
C TYR A 137 -5.62 1.47 -11.08
N LEU A 138 -6.48 0.64 -11.67
CA LEU A 138 -6.48 -0.80 -11.48
C LEU A 138 -5.19 -1.45 -11.99
N ALA A 139 -4.76 -1.14 -13.21
CA ALA A 139 -3.53 -1.68 -13.80
C ALA A 139 -2.27 -1.20 -13.04
N GLY A 140 -2.24 0.07 -12.65
CA GLY A 140 -1.14 0.67 -11.89
C GLY A 140 -0.99 0.05 -10.51
N SER A 141 -2.10 -0.09 -9.78
CA SER A 141 -2.11 -0.71 -8.44
C SER A 141 -1.79 -2.20 -8.48
N ALA A 142 -2.30 -2.94 -9.47
CA ALA A 142 -1.96 -4.36 -9.65
C ALA A 142 -0.47 -4.56 -9.92
N SER A 143 0.10 -3.74 -10.80
CA SER A 143 1.52 -3.81 -11.16
C SER A 143 2.43 -3.42 -9.98
N ALA A 144 2.05 -2.40 -9.23
CA ALA A 144 2.78 -2.01 -8.01
C ALA A 144 2.76 -3.13 -6.97
N GLU A 145 1.59 -3.74 -6.71
CA GLU A 145 1.44 -4.81 -5.71
C GLU A 145 2.17 -6.08 -6.14
N PHE A 146 2.22 -6.40 -7.44
CA PHE A 146 2.96 -7.54 -7.96
C PHE A 146 4.43 -7.53 -7.50
N PHE A 147 5.14 -6.40 -7.68
CA PHE A 147 6.52 -6.24 -7.23
C PHE A 147 6.64 -6.09 -5.71
N ALA A 148 5.69 -5.41 -5.08
CA ALA A 148 5.69 -5.25 -3.62
C ALA A 148 5.60 -6.60 -2.89
N ASP A 149 4.77 -7.52 -3.40
CA ASP A 149 4.58 -8.84 -2.82
C ASP A 149 5.80 -9.75 -2.99
N ILE A 150 6.61 -9.56 -4.05
CA ILE A 150 7.89 -10.27 -4.19
C ILE A 150 8.82 -9.89 -3.04
N LEU A 151 8.90 -8.61 -2.67
CA LEU A 151 9.75 -8.18 -1.55
C LEU A 151 9.16 -8.54 -0.18
N LEU A 152 7.82 -8.57 -0.08
CA LEU A 152 7.13 -8.94 1.15
C LEU A 152 7.23 -10.45 1.45
N CYS A 153 7.11 -11.30 0.44
CA CYS A 153 6.89 -12.74 0.60
C CYS A 153 7.87 -13.43 1.56
N PRO A 154 9.20 -13.22 1.49
CA PRO A 154 10.12 -13.89 2.40
C PRO A 154 9.84 -13.54 3.88
N MET A 155 9.58 -12.26 4.16
CA MET A 155 9.30 -11.79 5.52
C MET A 155 7.91 -12.21 5.99
N GLU A 156 6.92 -12.21 5.09
CA GLU A 156 5.56 -12.66 5.40
C GLU A 156 5.53 -14.14 5.77
N MET A 157 6.26 -14.99 5.05
CA MET A 157 6.39 -16.41 5.37
C MET A 157 6.99 -16.63 6.76
N ILE A 158 8.05 -15.88 7.10
CA ILE A 158 8.67 -15.95 8.44
C ILE A 158 7.69 -15.44 9.50
N LYS A 159 7.04 -14.29 9.26
CA LYS A 159 6.05 -13.69 10.16
C LYS A 159 4.96 -14.70 10.52
N VAL A 160 4.28 -15.23 9.50
CA VAL A 160 3.16 -16.17 9.71
C VAL A 160 3.64 -17.39 10.49
N LYS A 161 4.78 -17.97 10.11
CA LYS A 161 5.33 -19.14 10.83
C LYS A 161 5.63 -18.83 12.30
N VAL A 162 6.24 -17.69 12.60
CA VAL A 162 6.53 -17.26 13.98
C VAL A 162 5.24 -17.01 14.77
N GLN A 163 4.23 -16.42 14.15
CA GLN A 163 2.98 -16.05 14.83
C GLN A 163 2.04 -17.23 15.10
N THR A 164 2.04 -18.24 14.22
CA THR A 164 1.14 -19.40 14.33
C THR A 164 1.76 -20.62 14.98
N SER A 165 3.09 -20.66 15.16
CA SER A 165 3.73 -21.80 15.80
C SER A 165 3.46 -21.81 17.31
N PRO A 166 3.13 -22.98 17.91
CA PRO A 166 3.01 -23.10 19.36
C PRO A 166 4.29 -22.66 20.08
N ALA A 167 4.14 -22.12 21.29
CA ALA A 167 5.27 -21.69 22.10
C ALA A 167 6.33 -22.78 22.23
N GLY A 168 7.60 -22.40 22.02
CA GLY A 168 8.75 -23.32 22.10
C GLY A 168 9.01 -24.20 20.88
N THR A 169 8.09 -24.25 19.90
CA THR A 169 8.24 -25.14 18.72
C THR A 169 8.99 -24.50 17.54
N PHE A 170 9.05 -23.16 17.48
CA PHE A 170 9.71 -22.43 16.40
C PHE A 170 10.45 -21.20 16.95
N PRO A 171 11.61 -20.80 16.37
CA PRO A 171 12.35 -19.65 16.87
C PRO A 171 11.59 -18.33 16.63
N VAL A 172 11.57 -17.45 17.64
CA VAL A 172 10.88 -16.14 17.56
C VAL A 172 11.76 -15.04 16.96
N LYS A 173 13.08 -15.13 17.17
CA LYS A 173 14.05 -14.16 16.62
C LYS A 173 14.18 -14.32 15.11
N LEU A 174 14.42 -13.22 14.40
CA LEU A 174 14.46 -13.21 12.93
C LEU A 174 15.57 -14.12 12.35
N SER A 175 16.81 -14.04 12.85
CA SER A 175 17.91 -14.84 12.25
C SER A 175 17.74 -16.34 12.44
N PRO A 176 17.36 -16.87 13.63
CA PRO A 176 17.11 -18.30 13.80
C PRO A 176 15.85 -18.76 13.05
N ALA A 177 14.81 -17.92 12.97
CA ALA A 177 13.62 -18.21 12.18
C ALA A 177 13.94 -18.31 10.68
N LEU A 178 14.75 -17.40 10.15
CA LEU A 178 15.23 -17.44 8.77
C LEU A 178 16.03 -18.72 8.49
N ALA A 179 16.94 -19.10 9.39
CA ALA A 179 17.70 -20.34 9.28
C ALA A 179 16.78 -21.57 9.28
N ALA A 180 15.79 -21.62 10.18
CA ALA A 180 14.82 -22.70 10.25
C ALA A 180 13.94 -22.80 9.00
N MET A 181 13.50 -21.67 8.43
CA MET A 181 12.75 -21.64 7.17
C MET A 181 13.59 -22.17 6.00
N LYS A 182 14.86 -21.74 5.88
CA LYS A 182 15.78 -22.21 4.83
C LYS A 182 16.11 -23.70 4.95
N ALA A 183 16.18 -24.21 6.18
CA ALA A 183 16.49 -25.62 6.44
C ALA A 183 15.32 -26.57 6.11
N ASN A 184 14.08 -26.08 6.00
CA ASN A 184 12.91 -26.90 5.72
C ASN A 184 12.43 -26.72 4.26
N PRO A 185 12.70 -27.69 3.36
CA PRO A 185 12.32 -27.61 1.95
C PRO A 185 10.81 -27.58 1.71
N GLU A 186 10.01 -28.15 2.61
CA GLU A 186 8.55 -28.19 2.47
C GLU A 186 7.92 -26.80 2.51
N THR A 187 8.59 -25.85 3.16
CA THR A 187 8.14 -24.46 3.21
C THR A 187 8.19 -23.77 1.85
N ARG A 188 8.99 -24.29 0.90
CA ARG A 188 9.27 -23.65 -0.40
C ARG A 188 9.78 -22.20 -0.25
N PHE A 189 10.47 -21.91 0.85
CA PHE A 189 11.03 -20.59 1.12
C PHE A 189 12.04 -20.17 0.01
N PRO A 190 12.06 -18.91 -0.45
CA PRO A 190 11.35 -17.73 0.10
C PRO A 190 10.04 -17.33 -0.62
N PHE A 191 9.62 -18.05 -1.66
CA PHE A 191 8.47 -17.67 -2.50
C PHE A 191 7.32 -18.67 -2.49
N GLY A 192 7.35 -19.62 -1.55
CA GLY A 192 6.36 -20.70 -1.44
C GLY A 192 4.92 -20.22 -1.29
N SER A 193 4.71 -19.05 -0.70
CA SER A 193 3.39 -18.43 -0.54
C SER A 193 3.11 -17.30 -1.52
N LEU A 194 3.93 -17.07 -2.54
CA LEU A 194 3.81 -15.91 -3.43
C LEU A 194 2.51 -15.92 -4.24
N VAL A 195 2.10 -17.08 -4.78
CA VAL A 195 0.85 -17.20 -5.55
C VAL A 195 -0.40 -16.97 -4.67
N PRO A 196 -0.53 -17.60 -3.49
CA PRO A 196 -1.58 -17.24 -2.53
C PRO A 196 -1.55 -15.77 -2.11
N LEU A 197 -0.34 -15.19 -1.97
CA LEU A 197 -0.16 -13.79 -1.60
C LEU A 197 -0.75 -12.88 -2.69
N TRP A 198 -0.35 -13.04 -3.94
CA TRP A 198 -0.89 -12.27 -5.08
C TRP A 198 -2.39 -12.42 -5.24
N SER A 199 -2.90 -13.65 -5.12
CA SER A 199 -4.34 -13.95 -5.26
C SER A 199 -5.19 -13.18 -4.25
N ARG A 200 -4.60 -12.82 -3.09
CA ARG A 200 -5.26 -12.06 -2.03
C ARG A 200 -4.96 -10.57 -2.13
N GLN A 201 -3.71 -10.21 -2.32
CA GLN A 201 -3.21 -8.83 -2.17
C GLN A 201 -3.47 -7.97 -3.40
N ILE A 202 -3.34 -8.53 -4.61
CA ILE A 202 -3.56 -7.78 -5.85
C ILE A 202 -5.03 -7.33 -5.94
N PRO A 203 -6.04 -8.22 -5.80
CA PRO A 203 -7.44 -7.79 -5.86
C PRO A 203 -7.80 -6.80 -4.75
N TYR A 204 -7.30 -7.02 -3.53
CA TYR A 204 -7.51 -6.11 -2.41
C TYR A 204 -6.93 -4.71 -2.68
N THR A 205 -5.72 -4.66 -3.24
CA THR A 205 -5.02 -3.40 -3.54
C THR A 205 -5.66 -2.67 -4.71
N MET A 206 -6.11 -3.39 -5.74
CA MET A 206 -6.90 -2.85 -6.84
C MET A 206 -8.17 -2.18 -6.33
N ALA A 207 -8.96 -2.86 -5.51
CA ALA A 207 -10.17 -2.30 -4.92
C ALA A 207 -9.85 -1.06 -4.08
N LYS A 208 -8.87 -1.16 -3.17
CA LYS A 208 -8.47 -0.06 -2.28
C LYS A 208 -8.10 1.21 -3.05
N PHE A 209 -7.19 1.12 -4.02
CA PHE A 209 -6.77 2.31 -4.78
C PHE A 209 -7.89 2.84 -5.68
N PHE A 210 -8.66 1.96 -6.32
CA PHE A 210 -9.79 2.39 -7.15
C PHE A 210 -10.82 3.18 -6.36
N PHE A 211 -11.28 2.64 -5.22
CA PHE A 211 -12.26 3.33 -4.37
C PHE A 211 -11.67 4.58 -3.74
N PHE A 212 -10.42 4.54 -3.29
CA PHE A 212 -9.74 5.71 -2.74
C PHE A 212 -9.74 6.88 -3.72
N GLU A 213 -9.30 6.66 -4.97
CA GLU A 213 -9.27 7.71 -5.99
C GLU A 213 -10.69 8.19 -6.32
N LYS A 214 -11.68 7.29 -6.39
CA LYS A 214 -13.09 7.66 -6.65
C LYS A 214 -13.69 8.51 -5.53
N VAL A 215 -13.39 8.19 -4.28
CA VAL A 215 -13.86 8.95 -3.13
C VAL A 215 -13.17 10.31 -3.07
N VAL A 216 -11.86 10.38 -3.32
CA VAL A 216 -11.13 11.65 -3.43
C VAL A 216 -11.73 12.52 -4.54
N GLU A 217 -11.95 11.96 -5.73
CA GLU A 217 -12.60 12.65 -6.85
C GLU A 217 -13.99 13.16 -6.46
N ALA A 218 -14.79 12.35 -5.75
CA ALA A 218 -16.12 12.73 -5.29
C ALA A 218 -16.08 13.89 -4.28
N PHE A 219 -15.14 13.87 -3.32
CA PHE A 219 -14.96 14.98 -2.39
C PHE A 219 -14.67 16.29 -3.11
N TYR A 220 -13.73 16.31 -4.06
CA TYR A 220 -13.38 17.53 -4.79
C TYR A 220 -14.41 17.93 -5.85
N THR A 221 -15.29 17.02 -6.27
CA THR A 221 -16.34 17.34 -7.25
C THR A 221 -17.61 17.86 -6.58
N TYR A 222 -18.00 17.29 -5.43
CA TYR A 222 -19.31 17.55 -4.82
C TYR A 222 -19.26 18.34 -3.51
N VAL A 223 -18.16 18.26 -2.76
CA VAL A 223 -18.06 18.87 -1.42
C VAL A 223 -17.12 20.07 -1.42
N PHE A 224 -15.96 19.92 -2.05
CA PHE A 224 -14.87 20.89 -2.08
C PHE A 224 -14.60 21.31 -3.53
N THR A 225 -15.54 22.07 -4.09
CA THR A 225 -15.62 22.42 -5.53
C THR A 225 -14.56 23.40 -6.01
N GLU A 226 -13.85 24.07 -5.12
CA GLU A 226 -12.75 24.97 -5.49
C GLU A 226 -11.51 24.16 -5.91
N PRO A 227 -10.57 24.75 -6.69
CA PRO A 227 -9.35 24.07 -7.07
C PRO A 227 -8.60 23.54 -5.83
N LYS A 228 -8.10 22.30 -5.87
CA LYS A 228 -7.41 21.66 -4.73
C LYS A 228 -6.36 22.56 -4.05
N SER A 229 -5.67 23.40 -4.84
CA SER A 229 -4.65 24.35 -4.36
C SER A 229 -5.18 25.50 -3.50
N SER A 230 -6.49 25.81 -3.56
CA SER A 230 -7.11 26.85 -2.74
C SER A 230 -7.33 26.41 -1.30
N TYR A 231 -7.42 25.10 -1.05
CA TYR A 231 -7.64 24.56 0.29
C TYR A 231 -6.35 24.44 1.11
N PRO A 232 -6.38 24.72 2.42
CA PRO A 232 -5.25 24.47 3.32
C PRO A 232 -4.77 23.03 3.26
N LYS A 233 -3.47 22.82 3.47
CA LYS A 233 -2.87 21.47 3.47
C LYS A 233 -3.49 20.53 4.51
N SER A 234 -3.94 21.06 5.65
CA SER A 234 -4.70 20.30 6.66
C SER A 234 -6.02 19.77 6.11
N THR A 235 -6.76 20.57 5.35
CA THR A 235 -8.01 20.14 4.70
C THR A 235 -7.74 19.09 3.63
N GLN A 236 -6.72 19.28 2.78
CA GLN A 236 -6.34 18.27 1.78
C GLN A 236 -5.94 16.94 2.43
N LEU A 237 -5.21 17.00 3.55
CA LEU A 237 -4.85 15.82 4.34
C LEU A 237 -6.07 15.18 5.00
N GLY A 238 -7.01 15.97 5.52
CA GLY A 238 -8.27 15.48 6.09
C GLY A 238 -9.13 14.76 5.06
N ILE A 239 -9.25 15.30 3.85
CA ILE A 239 -9.93 14.65 2.72
C ILE A 239 -9.24 13.33 2.37
N THR A 240 -7.91 13.33 2.31
CA THR A 240 -7.12 12.11 2.05
C THR A 240 -7.39 11.03 3.09
N PHE A 241 -7.39 11.41 4.38
CA PHE A 241 -7.69 10.49 5.48
C PHE A 241 -9.13 9.95 5.41
N ALA A 242 -10.11 10.83 5.24
CA ALA A 242 -11.52 10.45 5.13
C ALA A 242 -11.76 9.53 3.93
N SER A 243 -11.13 9.83 2.79
CA SER A 243 -11.21 9.00 1.59
C SER A 243 -10.60 7.62 1.82
N GLY A 244 -9.47 7.55 2.52
CA GLY A 244 -8.85 6.29 2.92
C GLY A 244 -9.66 5.48 3.94
N TYR A 245 -10.52 6.11 4.72
CA TYR A 245 -11.43 5.44 5.66
C TYR A 245 -12.70 4.91 4.98
N LEU A 246 -13.20 5.62 3.97
CA LEU A 246 -14.42 5.26 3.24
C LEU A 246 -14.19 4.24 2.11
N ALA A 247 -12.95 4.13 1.61
CA ALA A 247 -12.54 3.22 0.55
C ALA A 247 -12.16 1.82 1.07
#